data_AF-A0A4Y2JI58-F1
#
_entry.id   AF-A0A4Y2JI58-F1
#
_cell.length_a   1.000
_cell.length_b   1.000
_cell.length_c   1.000
_cell.angle_alpha   90.00
_cell.angle_beta   90.00
_cell.angle_gamma   90.00
#
_symmetry.space_group_name_H-M   'P 1'
#
loop_
_entity.id
_entity.type
_entity.pdbx_description
1 polymer ?
#
loop_
_entity_poly.entity_id
_entity_poly.type
_entity_poly.pdbx_seq_one_letter_code
_entity_poly.pdbx_strand_id
1 'polypeptide(L)'
;MEEVHEEQCLALCTIFRWCQRYEAGRVNIKDLPRPGQAHVVTNSATISAVDDLIWQNRRITTREIAVELSISKGTVHHIIHKKLGYGKVCAQWVSKHLSENQKPA
;
A
#
# COMPACT_ATOMS: atom_id res chain seq x y z
N MET A 1 -44.48 2.38 -20.39
CA MET A 1 -43.11 2.27 -19.87
C MET A 1 -42.84 3.63 -19.26
N GLU A 2 -42.81 3.71 -17.93
CA GLU A 2 -42.75 4.98 -17.22
C GLU A 2 -41.31 5.51 -17.29
N GLU A 3 -41.12 6.77 -17.69
CA GLU A 3 -39.81 7.40 -17.76
C GLU A 3 -39.42 7.86 -16.35
N VAL A 4 -38.60 7.05 -15.69
CA VAL A 4 -38.35 7.22 -14.24
C VAL A 4 -37.19 8.19 -13.94
N HIS A 5 -36.34 8.58 -14.90
CA HIS A 5 -35.17 9.42 -14.61
C HIS A 5 -34.66 10.27 -15.81
N GLU A 6 -35.31 11.38 -16.17
CA GLU A 6 -34.84 12.23 -17.27
C GLU A 6 -33.48 12.92 -17.01
N GLU A 7 -33.18 13.28 -15.77
CA GLU A 7 -32.00 14.12 -15.44
C GLU A 7 -30.76 13.34 -14.97
N GLN A 8 -30.91 12.05 -14.63
CA GLN A 8 -29.84 11.17 -14.12
C GLN A 8 -29.55 9.98 -15.04
N CYS A 9 -30.01 10.04 -16.30
CA CYS A 9 -29.77 8.99 -17.28
C CYS A 9 -28.30 8.88 -17.69
N LEU A 10 -27.82 7.64 -17.84
CA LEU A 10 -26.51 7.38 -18.44
C LEU A 10 -26.53 7.81 -19.92
N ALA A 11 -25.43 8.41 -20.38
CA ALA A 11 -25.26 8.72 -21.80
C ALA A 11 -25.45 7.45 -22.66
N LEU A 12 -26.08 7.60 -23.84
CA LEU A 12 -26.38 6.48 -24.75
C LEU A 12 -25.16 5.61 -25.06
N CYS A 13 -23.97 6.20 -25.22
CA CYS A 13 -22.72 5.47 -25.44
C CYS A 13 -22.38 4.49 -24.29
N THR A 14 -22.71 4.85 -23.05
CA THR A 14 -22.51 3.98 -21.88
C THR A 14 -23.50 2.82 -21.89
N ILE A 15 -24.75 3.08 -22.29
CA ILE A 15 -25.81 2.05 -22.42
C ILE A 15 -25.41 1.03 -23.48
N PHE A 16 -25.05 1.46 -24.70
CA PHE A 16 -24.61 0.55 -25.76
C PHE A 16 -23.40 -0.30 -25.35
N ARG A 17 -22.41 0.30 -24.68
CA ARG A 17 -21.24 -0.42 -24.18
C ARG A 17 -21.61 -1.48 -23.13
N TRP A 18 -22.63 -1.23 -22.31
CA TRP A 18 -23.12 -2.21 -21.34
C TRP A 18 -23.91 -3.34 -22.00
N CYS A 19 -24.78 -3.05 -22.98
CA CYS A 19 -25.50 -4.05 -23.76
C CYS A 19 -24.53 -5.02 -24.44
N GLN A 20 -23.49 -4.51 -25.14
CA GLN A 20 -22.47 -5.34 -25.77
C GLN A 20 -21.73 -6.24 -24.77
N ARG A 21 -21.41 -5.72 -23.57
CA ARG A 21 -20.76 -6.50 -22.53
C ARG A 21 -21.66 -7.59 -21.98
N TYR A 22 -22.96 -7.31 -21.83
CA TYR A 22 -23.95 -8.26 -21.38
C TYR A 22 -24.15 -9.40 -22.39
N GLU A 23 -24.27 -9.06 -23.69
CA GLU A 23 -24.31 -10.04 -24.80
C GLU A 23 -23.04 -10.89 -24.86
N ALA A 24 -21.87 -10.31 -24.54
CA ALA A 24 -20.61 -11.02 -24.39
C ALA A 24 -20.51 -11.89 -23.10
N GLY A 25 -21.62 -12.06 -22.37
CA GLY A 25 -21.71 -12.94 -21.19
C GLY A 25 -21.29 -12.28 -19.87
N ARG A 26 -21.06 -10.96 -19.81
CA ARG A 26 -20.77 -10.27 -18.55
C ARG A 26 -22.04 -10.10 -17.73
N VAL A 27 -22.17 -10.89 -16.68
CA VAL A 27 -23.26 -10.78 -15.69
C VAL A 27 -22.90 -9.87 -14.50
N ASN A 28 -21.62 -9.62 -14.26
CA ASN A 28 -21.17 -8.81 -13.13
C ASN A 28 -21.30 -7.30 -13.40
N ILE A 29 -22.14 -6.65 -12.59
CA ILE A 29 -22.44 -5.21 -12.62
C ILE A 29 -21.32 -4.37 -11.98
N LYS A 30 -20.52 -4.94 -11.07
CA LYS A 30 -19.43 -4.23 -10.41
C LYS A 30 -18.34 -3.87 -11.42
N ASP A 31 -17.68 -2.75 -11.17
CA ASP A 31 -16.48 -2.34 -11.90
C ASP A 31 -15.41 -3.43 -11.78
N LEU A 32 -14.78 -3.75 -12.91
CA LEU A 32 -13.60 -4.61 -12.91
C LEU A 32 -12.43 -3.87 -12.26
N PRO A 33 -11.44 -4.59 -11.72
CA PRO A 33 -10.21 -3.97 -11.23
C PRO A 33 -9.65 -3.06 -12.32
N ARG A 34 -9.60 -1.76 -12.03
CA ARG A 34 -8.98 -0.80 -12.94
C ARG A 34 -7.47 -0.96 -12.81
N PRO A 35 -6.73 -1.11 -13.93
CA PRO A 35 -5.28 -1.06 -13.85
C PRO A 35 -4.89 0.29 -13.27
N GLY A 36 -4.30 0.27 -12.07
CA GLY A 36 -3.77 1.46 -11.42
C GLY A 36 -2.47 1.89 -12.10
N GLN A 37 -1.96 3.06 -11.70
CA GLN A 37 -0.62 3.48 -12.09
C GLN A 37 0.40 2.49 -11.54
N ALA A 38 1.19 1.88 -12.42
CA ALA A 38 2.31 1.06 -12.00
C ALA A 38 3.32 1.97 -11.27
N HIS A 39 3.51 1.73 -9.96
CA HIS A 39 4.55 2.40 -9.21
C HIS A 39 5.91 1.84 -9.63
N VAL A 40 6.49 2.42 -10.69
CA VAL A 40 7.83 2.07 -11.20
C VAL A 40 8.91 2.16 -10.10
N VAL A 41 8.71 3.04 -9.11
CA VAL A 41 9.63 3.26 -7.99
C VAL A 41 9.62 2.10 -6.97
N THR A 42 8.57 1.30 -6.92
CA THR A 42 8.41 0.19 -5.97
C THR A 42 8.86 -1.13 -6.60
N ASN A 43 10.13 -1.19 -7.01
CA ASN A 43 10.75 -2.41 -7.53
C ASN A 43 11.13 -3.36 -6.37
N SER A 44 11.35 -4.64 -6.68
CA SER A 44 11.81 -5.63 -5.69
C SER A 44 13.11 -5.20 -5.00
N ALA A 45 14.06 -4.62 -5.75
CA ALA A 45 15.32 -4.13 -5.20
C ALA A 45 15.14 -3.03 -4.13
N THR A 46 14.21 -2.08 -4.34
CA THR A 46 13.96 -1.02 -3.35
C THR A 46 13.21 -1.57 -2.14
N ILE A 47 12.34 -2.56 -2.32
CA ILE A 47 11.68 -3.25 -1.20
C ILE A 47 12.73 -3.97 -0.33
N SER A 48 13.65 -4.74 -0.94
CA SER A 48 14.71 -5.43 -0.21
C SER A 48 15.65 -4.46 0.52
N ALA A 49 16.07 -3.38 -0.12
CA ALA A 49 16.92 -2.37 0.53
C ALA A 49 16.24 -1.72 1.75
N VAL A 50 14.93 -1.45 1.68
CA VAL A 50 14.17 -0.96 2.85
C VAL A 50 14.14 -2.00 3.97
N ASP A 51 13.95 -3.28 3.64
CA ASP A 51 13.91 -4.36 4.64
C ASP A 51 15.28 -4.54 5.32
N ASP A 52 16.37 -4.50 4.55
CA ASP A 52 17.74 -4.58 5.07
C ASP A 52 18.06 -3.44 6.05
N LEU A 53 17.68 -2.20 5.72
CA LEU A 53 17.88 -1.04 6.61
C LEU A 53 17.10 -1.19 7.92
N ILE A 54 15.87 -1.70 7.86
CA ILE A 54 15.06 -1.98 9.05
C ILE A 54 15.67 -3.13 9.85
N TRP A 55 16.25 -4.13 9.20
CA TRP A 55 16.89 -5.27 9.84
C TRP A 55 18.15 -4.86 10.60
N GLN A 56 18.97 -3.97 10.01
CA GLN A 56 20.17 -3.42 10.64
C GLN A 56 19.86 -2.49 11.81
N ASN A 57 18.84 -1.64 11.69
CA ASN A 57 18.43 -0.74 12.75
C ASN A 57 16.91 -0.73 12.95
N ARG A 58 16.43 -1.49 13.94
CA ARG A 58 15.00 -1.60 14.27
C ARG A 58 14.35 -0.28 14.72
N ARG A 59 15.13 0.76 15.02
CA ARG A 59 14.66 2.09 15.42
C ARG A 59 14.77 3.14 14.32
N ILE A 60 15.18 2.76 13.11
CA ILE A 60 15.32 3.67 11.98
C ILE A 60 14.00 4.37 11.64
N THR A 61 14.09 5.64 11.26
CA THR A 61 12.93 6.46 10.91
C THR A 61 12.62 6.39 9.41
N THR A 62 11.36 6.63 9.06
CA THR A 62 10.91 6.70 7.67
C THR A 62 11.60 7.81 6.88
N ARG A 63 12.09 8.86 7.56
CA ARG A 63 12.80 9.98 6.94
C ARG A 63 14.25 9.61 6.61
N GLU A 64 14.93 8.90 7.51
CA GLU A 64 16.29 8.42 7.26
C GLU A 64 16.32 7.47 6.07
N ILE A 65 15.43 6.48 6.03
CA ILE A 65 15.30 5.56 4.88
C ILE A 65 15.02 6.33 3.57
N ALA A 66 14.15 7.34 3.62
CA ALA A 66 13.80 8.14 2.45
C ALA A 66 15.02 8.92 1.90
N VAL A 67 15.84 9.47 2.78
CA VAL A 67 17.08 10.18 2.42
C VAL A 67 18.10 9.20 1.86
N GLU A 68 18.33 8.08 2.55
CA GLU A 68 19.34 7.09 2.18
C GLU A 68 19.06 6.44 0.83
N LEU A 69 17.80 6.09 0.56
CA LEU A 69 17.39 5.48 -0.70
C LEU A 69 16.96 6.51 -1.75
N SER A 70 17.05 7.82 -1.46
CA SER A 70 16.62 8.91 -2.36
C SER A 70 15.20 8.74 -2.91
N ILE A 71 14.27 8.29 -2.06
CA ILE A 71 12.86 8.06 -2.39
C ILE A 71 11.94 8.91 -1.55
N SER A 72 10.71 9.11 -2.03
CA SER A 72 9.73 9.88 -1.27
C SER A 72 9.36 9.17 0.04
N LYS A 73 9.16 9.94 1.11
CA LYS A 73 8.65 9.43 2.40
C LYS A 73 7.35 8.63 2.24
N GLY A 74 6.47 9.05 1.32
CA GLY A 74 5.22 8.36 1.03
C GLY A 74 5.45 6.96 0.46
N THR A 75 6.43 6.82 -0.43
CA THR A 75 6.84 5.53 -1.00
C THR A 75 7.40 4.61 0.09
N VAL A 76 8.28 5.12 0.96
CA VAL A 76 8.81 4.33 2.09
C VAL A 76 7.68 3.85 2.99
N HIS A 77 6.77 4.74 3.36
CA HIS A 77 5.61 4.40 4.19
C HIS A 77 4.74 3.31 3.54
N HIS A 78 4.50 3.42 2.22
CA HIS A 78 3.78 2.39 1.47
C HIS A 78 4.52 1.04 1.48
N ILE A 79 5.84 1.03 1.26
CA ILE A 79 6.65 -0.20 1.28
C ILE A 79 6.56 -0.86 2.66
N ILE A 80 6.82 -0.11 3.73
CA ILE A 80 6.83 -0.63 5.10
C ILE A 80 5.49 -1.28 5.47
N HIS A 81 4.37 -0.60 5.21
CA HIS A 81 3.06 -1.08 5.68
C HIS A 81 2.32 -1.97 4.68
N LYS A 82 2.44 -1.74 3.37
CA LYS A 82 1.67 -2.47 2.35
C LYS A 82 2.45 -3.58 1.67
N LYS A 83 3.78 -3.48 1.60
CA LYS A 83 4.62 -4.51 0.97
C LYS A 83 5.26 -5.43 2.00
N LEU A 84 5.86 -4.86 3.05
CA LEU A 84 6.54 -5.62 4.11
C LEU A 84 5.62 -5.97 5.29
N GLY A 85 4.55 -5.20 5.50
CA GLY A 85 3.57 -5.46 6.57
C GLY A 85 4.06 -5.09 7.98
N TYR A 86 5.11 -4.31 8.11
CA TYR A 86 5.63 -3.88 9.42
C TYR A 86 4.70 -2.88 10.11
N GLY A 87 4.69 -2.96 11.45
CA GLY A 87 4.02 -2.02 12.35
C GLY A 87 5.02 -1.36 13.29
N LYS A 88 4.77 -0.09 13.66
CA LYS A 88 5.57 0.59 14.66
C LYS A 88 5.12 0.16 16.06
N VAL A 89 6.05 -0.36 16.86
CA VAL A 89 5.82 -0.69 18.28
C VAL A 89 6.66 0.25 19.14
N CYS A 90 6.09 0.74 20.25
CA CYS A 90 6.82 1.55 21.22
C CYS A 90 7.80 0.68 22.02
N ALA A 91 9.01 1.19 22.26
CA ALA A 91 9.97 0.49 23.12
C ALA A 91 9.44 0.41 24.56
N GLN A 92 9.66 -0.74 25.21
CA GLN A 92 9.32 -0.91 26.62
C GLN A 92 10.34 -0.17 27.50
N TRP A 93 9.84 0.49 28.55
CA TRP A 93 10.71 1.11 29.55
C TRP A 93 11.44 0.04 30.36
N VAL A 94 12.75 0.19 30.47
CA VAL A 94 13.60 -0.67 31.31
C VAL A 94 14.14 0.18 32.44
N SER A 95 13.86 -0.21 33.69
CA SER A 95 14.16 0.60 34.89
C SER A 95 15.66 0.81 35.12
N LYS A 96 16.50 -0.16 34.75
CA LYS A 96 17.95 -0.11 34.97
C LYS A 96 18.69 -0.66 33.76
N HIS A 97 19.82 -0.04 33.42
CA HIS A 97 20.75 -0.61 32.46
C HIS A 97 21.63 -1.64 33.19
N LEU A 98 21.28 -2.92 33.08
CA LEU A 98 21.98 -4.00 33.77
C LEU A 98 23.38 -4.20 33.18
N SER A 99 24.39 -4.25 34.04
CA SER A 99 25.73 -4.73 33.65
C SER A 99 25.73 -6.25 33.51
N GLU A 100 26.74 -6.80 32.86
CA GLU A 100 26.85 -8.23 32.55
C GLU A 100 26.79 -9.10 33.81
N ASN A 101 27.40 -8.64 34.91
CA ASN A 101 27.39 -9.30 36.22
C ASN A 101 26.02 -9.29 36.93
N GLN A 102 25.05 -8.51 36.43
CA GLN A 102 23.71 -8.38 37.02
C GLN A 102 22.64 -9.11 36.22
N LYS A 103 23.00 -9.72 35.08
CA LYS A 103 22.07 -10.52 34.29
C LYS A 103 21.95 -11.92 34.92
N PRO A 104 20.73 -12.46 35.10
CA PRO A 104 20.57 -13.83 35.55
C PRO A 104 21.18 -14.79 34.51
N ALA A 105 21.85 -15.84 34.99
CA ALA A 105 22.47 -16.89 34.19
C ALA A 105 21.45 -17.71 33.40
#